data_AF-A0A672REW8-F1
#
_entry.id   AF-A0A672REW8-F1
#
_cell.length_a   1.000
_cell.length_b   1.000
_cell.length_c   1.000
_cell.angle_alpha   90.00
_cell.angle_beta   90.00
_cell.angle_gamma   90.00
#
_symmetry.space_group_name_H-M   'P 1'
#
loop_
_entity.id
_entity.type
_entity.pdbx_description
1 polymer ?
#
loop_
_entity_poly.entity_id
_entity_poly.type
_entity_poly.pdbx_seq_one_letter_code
_entity_poly.pdbx_strand_id
1 'polypeptide(L)'
;MAGGAADCSFWERLLARQCRIYELRNKERISVAAASKLLANMVYQYKGMGLSMGTMVCGWDKRGPGLYYVDSEGNRVCGDLFAVGSGSMYAYGVVDSGLRYDLTVEEACDLGRRAIYQATYRDAYSGGQVNLYRVHGEGWERVSQEDVLQLHLQYQSEKA
;
A
#
# COMPACT_ATOMS: atom_id res chain seq x y z
N MET A 1 4.41 -0.43 3.77
CA MET A 1 5.81 -0.61 4.21
C MET A 1 6.29 -1.99 3.82
N ALA A 2 7.35 -2.09 3.02
CA ALA A 2 8.07 -3.34 2.72
C ALA A 2 9.58 -3.06 2.62
N GLY A 3 10.41 -4.01 3.00
CA GLY A 3 11.85 -3.83 3.15
C GLY A 3 12.25 -3.57 4.61
N GLY A 4 13.24 -2.71 4.83
CA GLY A 4 13.72 -2.30 6.14
C GLY A 4 12.62 -1.59 6.94
N ALA A 5 12.23 -2.16 8.09
CA ALA A 5 11.19 -1.59 8.95
C ALA A 5 11.56 -0.19 9.46
N ALA A 6 12.82 0.00 9.85
CA ALA A 6 13.34 1.30 10.30
C ALA A 6 13.35 2.32 9.15
N ASP A 7 13.80 1.92 7.96
CA ASP A 7 13.86 2.77 6.78
C ASP A 7 12.48 3.28 6.40
N CYS A 8 11.50 2.37 6.22
CA CYS A 8 10.13 2.75 5.88
C CYS A 8 9.53 3.70 6.93
N SER A 9 9.60 3.31 8.21
CA SER A 9 8.98 4.07 9.30
C SER A 9 9.57 5.48 9.42
N PHE A 10 10.90 5.60 9.27
CA PHE A 10 11.58 6.88 9.37
C PHE A 10 11.26 7.79 8.18
N TRP A 11 11.42 7.28 6.95
CA TRP A 11 11.26 8.09 5.73
C TRP A 11 9.80 8.46 5.48
N GLU A 12 8.84 7.59 5.78
CA GLU A 12 7.40 7.91 5.67
C GLU A 12 6.98 8.93 6.73
N ARG A 13 7.51 8.85 7.97
CA ARG A 13 7.27 9.87 9.00
C ARG A 13 7.89 11.21 8.62
N LEU A 14 9.08 11.20 8.01
CA LEU A 14 9.73 12.39 7.48
C LEU A 14 8.90 13.02 6.35
N LEU A 15 8.37 12.19 5.44
CA LEU A 15 7.46 12.64 4.39
C LEU A 15 6.22 13.32 4.99
N ALA A 16 5.59 12.72 6.00
CA ALA A 16 4.43 13.30 6.67
C ALA A 16 4.73 14.71 7.23
N ARG A 17 5.93 14.90 7.80
CA ARG A 17 6.39 16.24 8.25
C ARG A 17 6.49 17.22 7.08
N GLN A 18 7.07 16.82 5.96
CA GLN A 18 7.20 17.69 4.78
C GLN A 18 5.84 18.04 4.18
N CYS A 19 4.92 17.07 4.09
CA CYS A 19 3.55 17.29 3.66
C CYS A 19 2.83 18.31 4.56
N ARG A 20 3.02 18.24 5.88
CA ARG A 20 2.42 19.20 6.81
C ARG A 20 2.99 20.61 6.66
N ILE A 21 4.31 20.74 6.46
CA ILE A 21 4.95 22.03 6.18
C ILE A 21 4.43 22.62 4.86
N TYR A 22 4.29 21.78 3.83
CA TYR A 22 3.71 22.19 2.55
C TYR A 22 2.30 22.76 2.73
N GLU A 23 1.45 22.07 3.48
CA GLU A 23 0.07 22.49 3.74
C GLU A 23 0.02 23.85 4.45
N LEU A 24 0.84 24.06 5.47
CA LEU A 24 0.88 25.32 6.21
C LEU A 24 1.37 26.50 5.36
N ARG A 25 2.33 26.26 4.45
CA ARG A 25 2.88 27.31 3.57
C ARG A 25 1.91 27.69 2.45
N ASN A 26 1.26 26.71 1.85
CA ASN A 26 0.43 26.91 0.66
C ASN A 26 -1.07 27.05 0.98
N LYS A 27 -1.48 26.79 2.23
CA LYS A 27 -2.89 26.72 2.66
C LYS A 27 -3.69 25.70 1.84
N GLU A 28 -3.01 24.67 1.34
CA GLU A 28 -3.58 23.63 0.48
C GLU A 28 -2.88 22.30 0.76
N ARG A 29 -3.64 21.19 0.79
CA ARG A 29 -3.07 19.85 0.91
C ARG A 29 -2.20 19.52 -0.31
N ILE A 30 -1.11 18.81 -0.05
CA ILE A 30 -0.19 18.33 -1.10
C ILE A 30 -0.88 17.29 -2.00
N SER A 31 -0.55 17.28 -3.29
CA SER A 31 -1.01 16.22 -4.21
C SER A 31 -0.28 14.91 -3.96
N VAL A 32 -0.90 13.78 -4.31
CA VAL A 32 -0.28 12.44 -4.16
C VAL A 32 0.98 12.34 -5.03
N ALA A 33 0.91 12.92 -6.23
CA ALA A 33 2.03 13.01 -7.16
C ALA A 33 3.22 13.77 -6.56
N ALA A 34 2.99 14.90 -5.88
CA ALA A 34 4.04 15.69 -5.26
C ALA A 34 4.63 14.98 -4.02
N ALA A 35 3.78 14.40 -3.17
CA ALA A 35 4.23 13.63 -2.02
C ALA A 35 5.13 12.44 -2.41
N SER A 36 4.72 11.65 -3.42
CA SER A 36 5.54 10.54 -3.91
C SER A 36 6.85 10.99 -4.54
N LYS A 37 6.87 12.15 -5.22
CA LYS A 37 8.11 12.71 -5.80
C LYS A 37 9.06 13.23 -4.74
N LEU A 38 8.55 13.84 -3.66
CA LEU A 38 9.36 14.25 -2.52
C LEU A 38 10.03 13.04 -1.86
N LEU A 39 9.29 11.96 -1.63
CA LEU A 39 9.85 10.74 -1.05
C LEU A 39 10.95 10.14 -1.94
N ALA A 40 10.68 9.98 -3.23
CA ALA A 40 11.66 9.45 -4.17
C ALA A 40 12.95 10.30 -4.20
N ASN A 41 12.83 11.63 -4.18
CA ASN A 41 13.98 12.52 -4.16
C ASN A 41 14.77 12.43 -2.84
N MET A 42 14.09 12.32 -1.68
CA MET A 42 14.77 12.15 -0.39
C MET A 42 15.56 10.84 -0.34
N VAL A 43 14.96 9.75 -0.79
CA VAL A 43 15.58 8.42 -0.73
C VAL A 43 16.71 8.28 -1.76
N TYR A 44 16.57 8.87 -2.95
CA TYR A 44 17.62 8.85 -3.97
C TYR A 44 18.94 9.51 -3.52
N GLN A 45 18.89 10.46 -2.58
CA GLN A 45 20.11 11.06 -1.99
C GLN A 45 20.96 10.03 -1.22
N TYR A 46 20.37 8.90 -0.83
CA TYR A 46 21.01 7.82 -0.10
C TYR A 46 21.17 6.56 -0.98
N LYS A 47 21.05 6.70 -2.31
CA LYS A 47 21.25 5.59 -3.23
C LYS A 47 22.65 4.99 -3.06
N GLY A 48 22.72 3.65 -2.98
CA GLY A 48 23.96 2.92 -2.76
C GLY A 48 24.44 2.85 -1.30
N MET A 49 23.70 3.44 -0.35
CA MET A 49 24.04 3.40 1.09
C MET A 49 23.36 2.26 1.85
N GLY A 50 22.71 1.32 1.15
CA GLY A 50 22.10 0.14 1.76
C GLY A 50 20.70 0.35 2.34
N LEU A 51 19.99 1.42 1.95
CA LEU A 51 18.56 1.55 2.28
C LEU A 51 17.75 0.43 1.62
N SER A 52 16.81 -0.13 2.36
CA SER A 52 15.85 -1.11 1.85
C SER A 52 14.44 -0.57 2.05
N MET A 53 13.81 -0.07 1.00
CA MET A 53 12.47 0.48 1.09
C MET A 53 11.71 0.21 -0.21
N GLY A 54 10.53 -0.38 -0.09
CA GLY A 54 9.53 -0.46 -1.15
C GLY A 54 8.20 -0.04 -0.55
N THR A 55 7.69 1.13 -0.94
CA THR A 55 6.45 1.68 -0.39
C THR A 55 5.51 2.19 -1.46
N MET A 56 4.24 2.27 -1.09
CA MET A 56 3.17 2.78 -1.93
C MET A 56 2.61 4.04 -1.29
N VAL A 57 2.55 5.11 -2.06
CA VAL A 57 1.90 6.37 -1.68
C VAL A 57 0.54 6.40 -2.34
N CYS A 58 -0.50 6.15 -1.54
CA CYS A 58 -1.89 6.21 -1.94
C CYS A 58 -2.56 7.47 -1.39
N GLY A 59 -3.53 8.01 -2.13
CA GLY A 59 -4.30 9.17 -1.68
C GLY A 59 -5.35 9.59 -2.69
N TRP A 60 -6.10 10.62 -2.32
CA TRP A 60 -7.05 11.30 -3.21
C TRP A 60 -6.68 12.77 -3.28
N ASP A 61 -6.53 13.31 -4.49
CA ASP A 61 -6.25 14.73 -4.71
C ASP A 61 -7.20 15.34 -5.75
N LYS A 62 -6.89 16.56 -6.21
CA LYS A 62 -7.70 17.29 -7.20
C LYS A 62 -7.89 16.54 -8.52
N ARG A 63 -7.05 15.55 -8.83
CA ARG A 63 -7.14 14.70 -10.04
C ARG A 63 -7.86 13.38 -9.79
N GLY A 64 -8.33 13.14 -8.57
CA GLY A 64 -8.98 11.90 -8.16
C GLY A 64 -8.04 10.96 -7.39
N PRO A 65 -8.28 9.64 -7.44
CA PRO A 65 -7.44 8.66 -6.77
C PRO A 65 -6.05 8.61 -7.41
N GLY A 66 -5.01 8.55 -6.58
CA GLY A 66 -3.63 8.43 -7.00
C GLY A 66 -2.91 7.32 -6.24
N LEU A 67 -2.14 6.52 -6.98
CA LEU A 67 -1.33 5.44 -6.43
C LEU A 67 0.06 5.44 -7.08
N TYR A 68 1.08 5.53 -6.24
CA TYR A 68 2.49 5.53 -6.67
C TYR A 68 3.29 4.50 -5.91
N TYR A 69 4.09 3.71 -6.63
CA TYR A 69 5.16 2.91 -6.05
C TYR A 69 6.46 3.72 -6.00
N VAL A 70 7.17 3.68 -4.86
CA VAL A 70 8.48 4.32 -4.63
C VAL A 70 9.42 3.34 -3.95
N ASP A 71 10.66 3.23 -4.44
CA ASP A 71 11.68 2.35 -3.86
C ASP A 71 13.01 3.02 -3.55
N SER A 72 13.88 2.26 -2.88
CA SER A 72 15.23 2.66 -2.47
C SER A 72 16.21 2.91 -3.62
N GLU A 73 15.89 2.44 -4.84
CA GLU A 73 16.69 2.68 -6.04
C GLU A 73 16.35 4.01 -6.73
N GLY A 74 15.32 4.70 -6.24
CA GLY A 74 14.79 5.94 -6.77
C GLY A 74 13.71 5.75 -7.83
N ASN A 75 13.21 4.53 -8.02
CA ASN A 75 12.09 4.29 -8.91
C ASN A 75 10.85 4.97 -8.36
N ARG A 76 10.06 5.56 -9.27
CA ARG A 76 8.76 6.16 -8.96
C ARG A 76 7.81 5.92 -10.12
N VAL A 77 6.84 5.04 -9.90
CA VAL A 77 5.91 4.60 -10.95
C VAL A 77 4.48 4.86 -10.50
N CYS A 78 3.65 5.38 -11.41
CA CYS A 78 2.20 5.52 -11.21
C CYS A 78 1.51 4.29 -11.81
N GLY A 79 0.47 3.79 -11.18
CA GLY A 79 -0.28 2.64 -11.69
C GLY A 79 -1.52 2.35 -10.85
N ASP A 80 -2.37 1.45 -11.34
CA ASP A 80 -3.66 1.14 -10.72
C ASP A 80 -3.58 -0.02 -9.72
N LEU A 81 -2.53 -0.85 -9.83
CA LEU A 81 -2.30 -2.01 -8.97
C LEU A 81 -0.80 -2.17 -8.67
N PHE A 82 -0.49 -2.41 -7.40
CA PHE A 82 0.85 -2.81 -6.95
C PHE A 82 0.74 -3.80 -5.80
N ALA A 83 1.64 -4.78 -5.76
CA ALA A 83 1.92 -5.62 -4.61
C ALA A 83 3.44 -5.66 -4.36
N VAL A 84 3.86 -5.47 -3.11
CA VAL A 84 5.26 -5.32 -2.71
C VAL A 84 5.53 -6.17 -1.47
N GLY A 85 6.70 -6.83 -1.42
CA GLY A 85 7.11 -7.73 -0.33
C GLY A 85 7.35 -9.16 -0.83
N SER A 86 7.76 -10.06 0.07
CA SER A 86 8.05 -11.47 -0.25
C SER A 86 6.82 -12.21 -0.79
N GLY A 87 5.63 -11.91 -0.28
CA GLY A 87 4.36 -12.50 -0.73
C GLY A 87 3.73 -11.85 -1.97
N SER A 88 4.39 -10.86 -2.59
CA SER A 88 3.81 -10.04 -3.68
C SER A 88 3.32 -10.87 -4.88
N MET A 89 4.10 -11.87 -5.31
CA MET A 89 3.76 -12.72 -6.46
C MET A 89 2.48 -13.54 -6.22
N TYR A 90 2.25 -13.99 -4.99
CA TYR A 90 1.02 -14.71 -4.64
C TYR A 90 -0.19 -13.78 -4.59
N ALA A 91 0.00 -12.53 -4.10
CA ALA A 91 -1.05 -11.53 -4.09
C ALA A 91 -1.49 -11.14 -5.51
N TYR A 92 -0.53 -10.91 -6.43
CA TYR A 92 -0.85 -10.63 -7.85
C TYR A 92 -1.69 -11.75 -8.46
N GLY A 93 -1.32 -13.01 -8.26
CA GLY A 93 -2.08 -14.14 -8.83
C GLY A 93 -3.57 -14.15 -8.44
N VAL A 94 -3.91 -13.71 -7.23
CA VAL A 94 -5.31 -13.60 -6.79
C VAL A 94 -5.96 -12.33 -7.34
N VAL A 95 -5.31 -11.17 -7.20
CA VAL A 95 -5.91 -9.90 -7.63
C VAL A 95 -6.14 -9.91 -9.14
N ASP A 96 -5.17 -10.32 -9.94
CA ASP A 96 -5.28 -10.34 -11.40
C ASP A 96 -6.40 -11.28 -11.89
N SER A 97 -6.75 -12.31 -11.11
CA SER A 97 -7.84 -13.23 -11.45
C SER A 97 -9.24 -12.66 -11.19
N GLY A 98 -9.37 -11.68 -10.29
CA GLY A 98 -10.66 -11.16 -9.83
C GLY A 98 -10.88 -9.67 -10.08
N LEU A 99 -9.87 -8.93 -10.49
CA LEU A 99 -9.93 -7.49 -10.66
C LEU A 99 -10.86 -7.09 -11.82
N ARG A 100 -11.82 -6.22 -11.52
CA ARG A 100 -12.64 -5.51 -12.51
C ARG A 100 -12.74 -4.04 -12.10
N TYR A 101 -12.83 -3.13 -13.07
CA TYR A 101 -12.91 -1.70 -12.77
C TYR A 101 -14.27 -1.27 -12.21
N ASP A 102 -15.30 -2.11 -12.34
CA ASP A 102 -16.67 -1.89 -11.89
C ASP A 102 -17.01 -2.64 -10.58
N LEU A 103 -15.99 -3.07 -9.82
CA LEU A 103 -16.19 -3.69 -8.52
C LEU A 103 -16.92 -2.74 -7.56
N THR A 104 -17.87 -3.31 -6.81
CA THR A 104 -18.40 -2.65 -5.62
C THR A 104 -17.31 -2.54 -4.55
N VAL A 105 -17.52 -1.65 -3.57
CA VAL A 105 -16.56 -1.45 -2.48
C VAL A 105 -16.35 -2.74 -1.70
N GLU A 106 -17.44 -3.49 -1.47
CA GLU A 106 -17.46 -4.75 -0.74
C GLU A 106 -16.68 -5.83 -1.49
N GLU A 107 -16.90 -5.97 -2.81
CA GLU A 107 -16.15 -6.91 -3.65
C GLU A 107 -14.66 -6.57 -3.72
N ALA A 108 -14.31 -5.29 -3.83
CA ALA A 108 -12.91 -4.86 -3.86
C ALA A 108 -12.20 -5.14 -2.51
N CYS A 109 -12.91 -4.88 -1.40
CA CYS A 109 -12.43 -5.20 -0.06
C CYS A 109 -12.20 -6.71 0.12
N ASP A 110 -13.14 -7.52 -0.38
CA ASP A 110 -13.05 -8.97 -0.33
C ASP A 110 -11.91 -9.53 -1.21
N LEU A 111 -11.75 -9.01 -2.43
CA LEU A 111 -10.62 -9.36 -3.30
C LEU A 111 -9.27 -9.05 -2.64
N GLY A 112 -9.12 -7.86 -2.05
CA GLY A 112 -7.91 -7.47 -1.32
C GLY A 112 -7.63 -8.37 -0.12
N ARG A 113 -8.66 -8.69 0.67
CA ARG A 113 -8.55 -9.62 1.81
C ARG A 113 -8.13 -11.02 1.37
N ARG A 114 -8.77 -11.59 0.34
CA ARG A 114 -8.42 -12.91 -0.20
C ARG A 114 -6.99 -12.94 -0.74
N ALA A 115 -6.56 -11.88 -1.43
CA ALA A 115 -5.21 -11.80 -1.99
C ALA A 115 -4.13 -11.86 -0.91
N ILE A 116 -4.30 -11.09 0.17
CA ILE A 116 -3.35 -11.15 1.31
C ILE A 116 -3.44 -12.49 2.03
N TYR A 117 -4.63 -13.03 2.27
CA TYR A 117 -4.80 -14.35 2.85
C TYR A 117 -4.01 -15.43 2.08
N GLN A 118 -4.16 -15.49 0.75
CA GLN A 118 -3.44 -16.49 -0.05
C GLN A 118 -1.93 -16.27 -0.06
N ALA A 119 -1.48 -15.01 -0.05
CA ALA A 119 -0.07 -14.70 0.10
C ALA A 119 0.48 -15.20 1.45
N THR A 120 -0.22 -14.95 2.56
CA THR A 120 0.17 -15.44 3.89
C THR A 120 0.12 -16.97 4.02
N TYR A 121 -0.72 -17.65 3.23
CA TYR A 121 -0.80 -19.11 3.25
C TYR A 121 0.41 -19.77 2.55
N ARG A 122 1.06 -19.07 1.62
CA ARG A 122 2.19 -19.60 0.84
C ARG A 122 3.55 -19.05 1.25
N ASP A 123 3.64 -17.77 1.59
CA ASP A 123 4.88 -17.11 1.96
C ASP A 123 5.15 -17.20 3.47
N ALA A 124 6.27 -17.83 3.84
CA ALA A 124 6.64 -18.06 5.24
C ALA A 124 6.94 -16.77 6.03
N TYR A 125 7.23 -15.66 5.35
CA TYR A 125 7.51 -14.36 5.98
C TYR A 125 6.28 -13.44 6.06
N SER A 126 5.12 -13.89 5.57
CA SER A 126 3.86 -13.15 5.59
C SER A 126 2.84 -13.83 6.51
N GLY A 127 2.26 -13.09 7.46
CA GLY A 127 1.26 -13.66 8.38
C GLY A 127 0.71 -12.67 9.41
N GLY A 128 0.06 -13.20 10.44
CA GLY A 128 -0.54 -12.42 11.52
C GLY A 128 -1.94 -11.94 11.17
N GLN A 129 -2.08 -10.66 10.78
CA GLN A 129 -3.38 -10.02 10.58
C GLN A 129 -3.43 -9.25 9.28
N VAL A 130 -4.59 -9.28 8.64
CA VAL A 130 -4.90 -8.50 7.43
C VAL A 130 -5.51 -7.17 7.87
N ASN A 131 -4.77 -6.07 7.63
CA ASN A 131 -5.27 -4.72 7.86
C ASN A 131 -5.79 -4.14 6.55
N LEU A 132 -7.07 -3.80 6.49
CA LEU A 132 -7.72 -3.30 5.29
C LEU A 132 -8.08 -1.82 5.45
N TYR A 133 -7.69 -1.01 4.47
CA TYR A 133 -7.97 0.42 4.41
C TYR A 133 -8.61 0.78 3.08
N ARG A 134 -9.52 1.74 3.12
CA ARG A 134 -10.16 2.32 1.94
C ARG A 134 -9.82 3.80 1.86
N VAL A 135 -9.44 4.26 0.67
CA VAL A 135 -9.14 5.67 0.38
C VAL A 135 -10.23 6.21 -0.55
N HIS A 136 -10.80 7.36 -0.21
CA HIS A 136 -11.85 8.05 -0.97
C HIS A 136 -11.68 9.57 -0.89
N GLY A 137 -12.58 10.33 -1.54
CA GLY A 137 -12.46 11.79 -1.68
C GLY A 137 -12.39 12.59 -0.37
N GLU A 138 -12.92 12.06 0.73
CA GLU A 138 -12.94 12.74 2.02
C GLU A 138 -11.76 12.35 2.92
N GLY A 139 -11.03 11.28 2.58
CA GLY A 139 -9.93 10.77 3.38
C GLY A 139 -9.75 9.27 3.24
N TRP A 140 -9.37 8.63 4.34
CA TRP A 140 -9.24 7.18 4.40
C TRP A 140 -9.92 6.66 5.65
N GLU A 141 -10.44 5.44 5.56
CA GLU A 141 -11.05 4.71 6.66
C GLU A 141 -10.40 3.33 6.80
N ARG A 142 -10.33 2.86 8.05
CA ARG A 142 -9.93 1.49 8.34
C ARG A 142 -11.18 0.61 8.23
N VAL A 143 -11.19 -0.29 7.25
CA VAL A 143 -12.33 -1.17 6.98
C VAL A 143 -12.36 -2.31 7.99
N SER A 144 -11.23 -3.00 8.17
CA SER A 144 -11.15 -4.14 9.09
C SER A 144 -9.71 -4.46 9.53
N GLN A 145 -9.62 -5.31 10.55
CA GLN A 145 -8.41 -5.96 11.03
C GLN A 145 -8.77 -7.40 11.37
N GLU A 146 -8.38 -8.34 10.52
CA GLU A 146 -8.82 -9.73 10.60
C GLU A 146 -7.64 -10.67 10.77
N ASP A 147 -7.75 -11.62 11.70
CA ASP A 147 -6.71 -12.62 11.94
C ASP A 147 -6.71 -13.66 10.81
N VAL A 148 -5.52 -14.01 10.31
CA VAL A 148 -5.37 -14.95 9.18
C VAL A 148 -5.94 -16.34 9.51
N LEU A 149 -5.89 -16.78 10.78
CA LEU A 149 -6.50 -18.05 11.20
C LEU A 149 -8.02 -18.01 11.09
N GLN A 150 -8.65 -16.90 11.48
CA GLN A 150 -10.11 -16.74 11.37
C GLN A 150 -10.54 -16.75 9.90
N LEU A 151 -9.80 -16.04 9.04
CA LEU A 151 -10.00 -16.08 7.59
C LEU A 151 -9.83 -17.49 7.02
N HIS A 152 -8.85 -18.25 7.52
CA HIS A 152 -8.63 -19.63 7.10
C HIS A 152 -9.85 -20.51 7.37
N LEU A 153 -10.39 -20.45 8.58
CA LEU A 153 -11.57 -21.23 8.98
C LEU A 153 -12.80 -20.83 8.14
N GLN A 154 -13.01 -19.54 7.92
CA GLN A 154 -14.09 -19.03 7.09
C GLN A 154 -13.99 -19.56 5.65
N TYR A 155 -12.86 -19.37 4.97
CA TYR A 155 -12.71 -19.81 3.58
C TYR A 155 -12.65 -21.33 3.41
N GLN A 156 -12.31 -22.08 4.46
CA GLN A 156 -12.48 -23.54 4.44
C GLN A 156 -13.95 -23.94 4.50
N SER A 157 -14.75 -23.29 5.36
CA SER A 157 -16.18 -23.57 5.44
C SER A 157 -16.95 -23.22 4.17
N GLU A 158 -16.52 -22.20 3.42
CA GLU A 158 -17.14 -21.80 2.14
C GLU A 158 -16.87 -22.81 1.00
N LYS A 159 -15.84 -23.66 1.16
CA LYS A 159 -15.47 -24.69 0.17
C LYS A 159 -16.12 -26.05 0.46
N ALA A 160 -16.66 -26.25 1.66
CA ALA A 160 -17.31 -27.48 2.10
C ALA A 160 -18.78 -27.50 1.66
#